data_AF-A0A6A3PX54-F1
#
_entry.id   AF-A0A6A3PX54-F1
#
_cell.length_a   1.000
_cell.length_b   1.000
_cell.length_c   1.000
_cell.angle_alpha   90.00
_cell.angle_beta   90.00
_cell.angle_gamma   90.00
#
_symmetry.space_group_name_H-M   'P 1'
#
loop_
_entity.id
_entity.type
_entity.pdbx_description
1 polymer ?
#
loop_
_entity_poly.entity_id
_entity_poly.type
_entity_poly.pdbx_seq_one_letter_code
_entity_poly.pdbx_strand_id
1 'polypeptide(L)'
;MVQISLECAIAGQADTFDVTVDDGTKVSALKVAIKEESENKLKDIDAEDLQLFLAKKEDGVWLNGAGVAAVAFDERENPRGFEQMKPSMWLKNAKYFGENFTPGEGQVHVLVVVPEVELQRPELEEMQQKKLLSALEWREPMRLCTSDGQDWAYQGTSELAAELAQPLVTHYKAWELGYEDKQNHAINLVVGGTGTGKSRMLDEMKGLLCEAAKQSQQQDLVERMENTYVFRVTFEDETSSTGNLLDSDVPDFDVSYRMLYQLAKDREEWMIFVDRLVESYPSLFLCIETVMEILATLEKVDNMKDMTVILCVDGLQKLSNDGTMACALYRVLAAVCGF
;
A
#
# COMPACT_ATOMS: atom_id res chain seq x y z
N MET A 1 40.17 -6.50 11.10
CA MET A 1 38.78 -6.93 11.16
C MET A 1 38.66 -7.66 12.46
N VAL A 2 38.36 -6.87 13.48
CA VAL A 2 38.19 -7.27 14.87
C VAL A 2 36.73 -7.02 15.19
N GLN A 3 36.03 -8.03 15.69
CA GLN A 3 34.67 -7.84 16.19
C GLN A 3 34.72 -7.02 17.47
N ILE A 4 33.86 -6.00 17.54
CA ILE A 4 33.65 -5.16 18.71
C ILE A 4 32.18 -5.29 19.13
N SER A 5 31.94 -5.37 20.44
CA SER A 5 30.60 -5.35 21.04
C SER A 5 30.33 -3.96 21.58
N LEU A 6 29.42 -3.22 20.97
CA LEU A 6 29.08 -1.86 21.36
C LEU A 6 27.78 -1.88 22.16
N GLU A 7 27.85 -1.41 23.40
CA GLU A 7 26.65 -1.09 24.17
C GLU A 7 25.95 0.13 23.56
N CYS A 8 24.73 -0.06 23.08
CA CYS A 8 23.87 0.94 22.49
C CYS A 8 22.72 1.29 23.44
N ALA A 9 22.21 2.52 23.34
CA ALA A 9 21.02 2.93 24.07
C ALA A 9 20.18 3.89 23.24
N ILE A 10 18.85 3.77 23.34
CA ILE A 10 17.94 4.74 22.74
C ILE A 10 17.96 6.00 23.60
N ALA A 11 18.23 7.15 22.99
CA ALA A 11 18.35 8.40 23.72
C ALA A 11 17.06 8.71 24.51
N GLY A 12 17.20 9.03 25.80
CA GLY A 12 16.05 9.26 26.70
C GLY A 12 15.45 7.98 27.32
N GLN A 13 15.90 6.78 26.93
CA GLN A 13 15.53 5.52 27.59
C GLN A 13 16.69 5.02 28.47
N ALA A 14 16.37 4.44 29.63
CA ALA A 14 17.38 3.90 30.54
C ALA A 14 17.93 2.53 30.10
N ASP A 15 17.21 1.84 29.21
CA ASP A 15 17.56 0.51 28.71
C ASP A 15 18.75 0.58 27.74
N THR A 16 19.63 -0.40 27.84
CA THR A 16 20.78 -0.59 26.96
C THR A 16 20.76 -1.99 26.33
N PHE A 17 21.45 -2.16 25.20
CA PHE A 17 21.56 -3.43 24.50
C PHE A 17 22.89 -3.53 23.74
N ASP A 18 23.41 -4.74 23.61
CA ASP A 18 24.71 -5.00 22.98
C ASP A 18 24.57 -5.27 21.48
N VAL A 19 25.39 -4.60 20.67
CA VAL A 19 25.45 -4.83 19.22
C VAL A 19 26.87 -5.24 18.82
N THR A 20 26.99 -6.42 18.22
CA THR A 20 28.28 -6.93 17.73
C THR A 20 28.49 -6.58 16.25
N VAL A 21 29.59 -5.91 15.94
CA VAL A 21 29.92 -5.47 14.57
C VAL A 21 31.44 -5.53 14.32
N ASP A 22 31.88 -5.59 13.07
CA ASP A 22 33.30 -5.47 12.72
C ASP A 22 33.78 -4.01 12.76
N ASP A 23 34.91 -3.76 13.41
CA ASP A 23 35.52 -2.43 13.59
C ASP A 23 35.89 -1.72 12.28
N GLY A 24 36.13 -2.51 11.24
CA GLY A 24 36.41 -2.10 9.88
C GLY A 24 35.16 -1.83 9.05
N THR A 25 33.97 -1.79 9.62
CA THR A 25 32.72 -1.45 8.91
C THR A 25 32.37 0.04 9.00
N LYS A 26 31.38 0.45 8.21
CA LYS A 26 30.86 1.82 8.22
C LYS A 26 29.72 1.97 9.21
N VAL A 27 29.47 3.19 9.64
CA VAL A 27 28.33 3.55 10.50
C VAL A 27 26.99 3.08 9.89
N SER A 28 26.84 3.08 8.56
CA SER A 28 25.63 2.54 7.91
C SER A 28 25.37 1.06 8.23
N ALA A 29 26.43 0.23 8.31
CA ALA A 29 26.30 -1.17 8.68
C ALA A 29 25.95 -1.34 10.16
N LEU A 30 26.45 -0.45 11.01
CA LEU A 30 26.07 -0.42 12.43
C LEU A 30 24.59 -0.08 12.62
N LYS A 31 24.02 0.83 11.81
CA LYS A 31 22.57 1.12 11.86
C LYS A 31 21.71 -0.12 11.58
N VAL A 32 22.11 -0.92 10.59
CA VAL A 32 21.42 -2.19 10.25
C VAL A 32 21.50 -3.17 11.43
N ALA A 33 22.68 -3.37 11.99
CA ALA A 33 22.88 -4.26 13.13
C ALA A 33 22.07 -3.82 14.38
N ILE A 34 21.95 -2.52 14.62
CA ILE A 34 21.10 -1.97 15.70
C ILE A 34 19.62 -2.28 15.48
N LYS A 35 19.13 -2.14 14.24
CA LYS A 35 17.73 -2.46 13.90
C LYS A 35 17.44 -3.95 14.11
N GLU A 36 18.36 -4.82 13.67
CA GLU A 36 18.22 -6.27 13.83
C GLU A 36 18.16 -6.68 15.31
N GLU A 37 19.03 -6.11 16.16
CA GLU A 37 19.08 -6.47 17.59
C GLU A 37 17.91 -5.87 18.40
N SER A 38 17.39 -4.72 17.98
CA SER A 38 16.29 -4.02 18.65
C SER A 38 14.99 -4.03 17.83
N GLU A 39 14.74 -5.11 17.08
CA GLU A 39 13.63 -5.20 16.12
C GLU A 39 12.28 -4.84 16.74
N ASN A 40 11.97 -5.31 17.96
CA ASN A 40 10.70 -4.99 18.61
C ASN A 40 10.53 -3.49 18.93
N LYS A 41 11.63 -2.79 19.27
CA LYS A 41 11.62 -1.37 19.61
C LYS A 41 11.74 -0.48 18.36
N LEU A 42 12.25 -1.02 17.25
CA LEU A 42 12.55 -0.31 16.00
C LEU A 42 11.80 -0.89 14.78
N LYS A 43 10.72 -1.64 14.99
CA LYS A 43 10.01 -2.41 13.96
C LYS A 43 9.53 -1.56 12.77
N ASP A 44 9.13 -0.32 13.04
CA ASP A 44 8.52 0.58 12.06
C ASP A 44 9.51 1.64 11.52
N ILE A 45 10.80 1.52 11.85
CA ILE A 45 11.84 2.50 11.52
C ILE A 45 12.85 1.87 10.58
N ASP A 46 13.14 2.53 9.47
CA ASP A 46 14.20 2.07 8.58
C ASP A 46 15.57 2.33 9.16
N ALA A 47 16.49 1.38 8.95
CA ALA A 47 17.84 1.49 9.50
C ALA A 47 18.55 2.73 8.98
N GLU A 48 18.21 3.22 7.78
CA GLU A 48 18.82 4.41 7.19
C GLU A 48 18.45 5.69 7.93
N ASP A 49 17.26 5.74 8.54
CA ASP A 49 16.69 6.91 9.22
C ASP A 49 17.15 7.07 10.67
N LEU A 50 17.66 5.99 11.28
CA LEU A 50 18.28 6.05 12.60
C LEU A 50 19.42 7.06 12.63
N GLN A 51 19.43 7.96 13.61
CA GLN A 51 20.55 8.88 13.81
C GLN A 51 21.43 8.35 14.95
N LEU A 52 22.72 8.16 14.68
CA LEU A 52 23.67 7.63 15.66
C LEU A 52 24.58 8.74 16.16
N PHE A 53 24.79 8.78 17.47
CA PHE A 53 25.69 9.71 18.14
C PHE A 53 26.66 8.94 19.02
N LEU A 54 27.90 9.42 19.13
CA LEU A 54 28.81 8.90 20.16
C LEU A 54 28.25 9.26 21.52
N ALA A 55 28.12 8.28 22.41
CA ALA A 55 27.72 8.49 23.80
C ALA A 55 28.88 9.04 24.66
N LYS A 56 29.80 9.81 24.04
CA LYS A 56 30.99 10.39 24.66
C LYS A 56 30.79 11.88 24.84
N LYS A 57 30.97 12.36 26.07
CA LYS A 57 30.93 13.79 26.40
C LYS A 57 32.18 14.51 25.90
N GLU A 58 32.12 15.85 25.86
CA GLU A 58 33.25 16.71 25.47
C GLU A 58 34.51 16.51 26.35
N ASP A 59 34.34 16.14 27.62
CA ASP A 59 35.45 15.81 28.54
C ASP A 59 36.08 14.43 28.29
N GLY A 60 35.55 13.68 27.32
CA GLY A 60 36.02 12.38 26.89
C GLY A 60 35.44 11.20 27.67
N VAL A 61 34.49 11.43 28.58
CA VAL A 61 33.86 10.38 29.39
C VAL A 61 32.63 9.79 28.67
N TRP A 62 32.54 8.46 28.65
CA TRP A 62 31.36 7.73 28.12
C TRP A 62 30.17 7.81 29.09
N LEU A 63 28.95 7.79 28.55
CA LEU A 63 27.74 7.68 29.35
C LEU A 63 27.64 6.30 30.00
N ASN A 64 26.87 6.24 31.09
CA ASN A 64 26.30 5.00 31.61
C ASN A 64 24.78 5.04 31.42
N GLY A 65 24.06 3.95 31.72
CA GLY A 65 22.60 3.90 31.53
C GLY A 65 21.83 5.06 32.21
N ALA A 66 22.24 5.47 33.42
CA ALA A 66 21.65 6.63 34.09
C ALA A 66 21.91 7.96 33.36
N GLY A 67 23.09 8.10 32.75
CA GLY A 67 23.46 9.26 31.94
C GLY A 67 22.69 9.36 30.62
N VAL A 68 22.26 8.23 30.04
CA VAL A 68 21.42 8.20 28.84
C VAL A 68 20.03 8.78 29.10
N ALA A 69 19.41 8.44 30.24
CA ALA A 69 18.10 8.94 30.61
C ALA A 69 18.08 10.47 30.86
N ALA A 70 19.24 11.07 31.15
CA ALA A 70 19.39 12.50 31.43
C ALA A 70 19.89 13.33 30.23
N VAL A 71 19.94 12.74 29.03
CA VAL A 71 20.37 13.43 27.81
C VAL A 71 19.41 14.58 27.49
N ALA A 72 19.96 15.77 27.26
CA ALA A 72 19.19 16.93 26.82
C ALA A 72 19.18 17.04 25.30
N PHE A 73 18.05 17.44 24.72
CA PHE A 73 17.87 17.53 23.27
C PHE A 73 17.81 19.00 22.78
N ASP A 74 18.24 19.25 21.55
CA ASP A 74 18.07 20.55 20.88
C ASP A 74 16.70 20.70 20.21
N GLU A 75 16.44 21.84 19.56
CA GLU A 75 15.16 22.12 18.87
C GLU A 75 14.90 21.18 17.67
N ARG A 76 15.91 20.40 17.25
CA ARG A 76 15.83 19.38 16.20
C ARG A 76 15.92 17.97 16.77
N GLU A 77 15.68 17.84 18.08
CA GLU A 77 15.71 16.57 18.82
C GLU A 77 17.05 15.82 18.79
N ASN A 78 18.15 16.52 18.53
CA ASN A 78 19.48 15.91 18.61
C ASN A 78 20.03 16.02 20.05
N PRO A 79 20.68 14.96 20.56
CA PRO A 79 21.41 15.01 21.82
C PRO A 79 22.44 16.15 21.84
N ARG A 80 22.27 17.11 22.76
CA ARG A 80 23.20 18.24 22.91
C ARG A 80 24.54 17.76 23.46
N GLY A 81 25.62 18.20 22.82
CA GLY A 81 26.99 17.92 23.29
C GLY A 81 27.52 16.53 22.93
N PHE A 82 26.86 15.83 21.99
CA PHE A 82 27.30 14.54 21.46
C PHE A 82 27.61 14.64 19.97
N GLU A 83 28.67 13.96 19.53
CA GLU A 83 29.11 13.98 18.13
C GLU A 83 28.25 13.02 17.29
N GLN A 84 27.62 13.56 16.24
CA GLN A 84 26.84 12.75 15.29
C GLN A 84 27.76 11.90 14.40
N MET A 85 27.43 10.61 14.30
CA MET A 85 28.16 9.66 13.48
C MET A 85 27.64 9.70 12.04
N LYS A 86 28.53 9.86 11.07
CA LYS A 86 28.21 9.97 9.65
C LYS A 86 28.14 8.57 9.03
N PRO A 87 27.05 8.20 8.33
CA PRO A 87 26.86 6.87 7.75
C PRO A 87 28.02 6.40 6.86
N SER A 88 28.66 7.33 6.14
CA SER A 88 29.74 7.04 5.18
C SER A 88 31.12 6.82 5.81
N MET A 89 31.27 7.09 7.11
CA MET A 89 32.54 6.98 7.82
C MET A 89 32.71 5.61 8.49
N TRP A 90 33.96 5.17 8.63
CA TRP A 90 34.32 3.90 9.27
C TRP A 90 34.22 4.00 10.80
N LEU A 91 33.84 2.91 11.48
CA LEU A 91 33.77 2.87 12.95
C LEU A 91 35.14 3.09 13.59
N LYS A 92 36.20 2.47 13.05
CA LYS A 92 37.60 2.71 13.45
C LYS A 92 38.16 4.09 13.11
N ASN A 93 37.35 5.02 12.57
CA ASN A 93 37.82 6.37 12.33
C ASN A 93 38.26 7.00 13.67
N ALA A 94 39.37 7.74 13.67
CA ALA A 94 39.90 8.40 14.87
C ALA A 94 38.92 9.39 15.52
N LYS A 95 37.93 9.89 14.77
CA LYS A 95 36.83 10.72 15.31
C LYS A 95 35.80 9.94 16.11
N TYR A 96 35.71 8.62 15.91
CA TYR A 96 34.74 7.75 16.57
C TYR A 96 35.46 6.87 17.60
N PHE A 97 35.61 5.58 17.33
CA PHE A 97 36.21 4.63 18.25
C PHE A 97 37.73 4.56 18.11
N GLY A 98 38.28 4.91 16.94
CA GLY A 98 39.68 4.74 16.62
C GLY A 98 40.07 3.27 16.38
N GLU A 99 41.34 3.03 16.04
CA GLU A 99 41.86 1.67 15.84
C GLU A 99 42.05 0.95 17.18
N ASN A 100 41.71 -0.34 17.23
CA ASN A 100 41.83 -1.21 18.42
C ASN A 100 41.03 -0.70 19.64
N PHE A 101 39.86 -0.11 19.40
CA PHE A 101 38.96 0.28 20.48
C PHE A 101 38.53 -0.93 21.31
N THR A 102 38.54 -0.78 22.63
CA THR A 102 38.08 -1.80 23.58
C THR A 102 36.92 -1.21 24.41
N PRO A 103 35.69 -1.68 24.19
CA PRO A 103 34.51 -1.30 24.96
C PRO A 103 34.72 -1.54 26.46
N GLY A 104 34.35 -0.57 27.30
CA GLY A 104 34.46 -0.67 28.75
C GLY A 104 33.17 -1.17 29.41
N GLU A 105 33.28 -1.93 30.50
CA GLU A 105 32.12 -2.40 31.25
C GLU A 105 31.30 -1.24 31.82
N GLY A 106 29.98 -1.28 31.63
CA GLY A 106 29.05 -0.26 32.11
C GLY A 106 29.07 1.07 31.34
N GLN A 107 29.77 1.11 30.19
CA GLN A 107 29.81 2.27 29.30
C GLN A 107 28.83 2.08 28.15
N VAL A 108 28.00 3.08 27.90
CA VAL A 108 27.22 3.22 26.67
C VAL A 108 28.12 3.89 25.64
N HIS A 109 28.17 3.31 24.45
CA HIS A 109 29.07 3.72 23.37
C HIS A 109 28.35 4.52 22.29
N VAL A 110 27.09 4.15 22.01
CA VAL A 110 26.28 4.76 20.94
C VAL A 110 24.92 5.16 21.50
N LEU A 111 24.53 6.42 21.26
CA LEU A 111 23.17 6.89 21.42
C LEU A 111 22.44 6.74 20.09
N VAL A 112 21.32 6.05 20.12
CA VAL A 112 20.41 5.87 18.99
C VAL A 112 19.27 6.87 19.14
N VAL A 113 19.13 7.76 18.18
CA VAL A 113 18.05 8.75 18.12
C VAL A 113 17.10 8.31 17.02
N VAL A 114 15.83 8.19 17.41
CA VAL A 114 14.72 7.90 16.52
C VAL A 114 14.05 9.24 16.20
N PRO A 115 13.95 9.65 14.92
CA PRO A 115 13.25 10.87 14.56
C PRO A 115 11.76 10.82 14.98
N GLU A 116 11.26 11.82 15.72
CA GLU A 116 9.85 11.85 16.21
C GLU A 116 8.82 11.85 15.06
N VAL A 117 9.23 12.34 13.87
CA VAL A 117 8.43 12.33 12.64
C VAL A 117 8.02 10.90 12.22
N GLU A 118 8.82 9.88 12.54
CA GLU A 118 8.50 8.49 12.22
C GLU A 118 7.70 7.77 13.31
N LEU A 119 7.84 8.19 14.58
CA LEU A 119 7.04 7.65 15.68
C LEU A 119 5.57 8.09 15.61
N GLN A 120 5.29 9.29 15.09
CA GLN A 120 3.92 9.80 14.90
C GLN A 120 3.26 9.34 13.60
N ARG A 121 4.04 8.79 12.65
CA ARG A 121 3.54 8.38 11.34
C ARG A 121 2.50 7.24 11.44
N PRO A 122 2.70 6.16 12.20
CA PRO A 122 1.69 5.13 12.39
C PRO A 122 0.40 5.66 13.04
N GLU A 123 0.51 6.55 14.03
CA GLU A 123 -0.65 7.14 14.70
C GLU A 123 -1.45 8.05 13.76
N LEU A 124 -0.76 8.82 12.91
CA LEU A 124 -1.36 9.66 11.89
C LEU A 124 -2.05 8.82 10.80
N GLU A 125 -1.39 7.77 10.29
CA GLU A 125 -1.96 6.84 9.32
C GLU A 125 -3.20 6.15 9.88
N GLU A 126 -3.15 5.63 11.12
CA GLU A 126 -4.30 4.98 11.76
C GLU A 126 -5.47 5.96 11.97
N MET A 127 -5.18 7.21 12.37
CA MET A 127 -6.21 8.25 12.50
C MET A 127 -6.83 8.60 11.14
N GLN A 128 -6.01 8.75 10.10
CA GLN A 128 -6.46 9.02 8.74
C GLN A 128 -7.31 7.86 8.20
N GLN A 129 -6.89 6.61 8.44
CA GLN A 129 -7.61 5.41 8.03
C GLN A 129 -8.99 5.32 8.71
N LYS A 130 -9.05 5.56 10.03
CA LYS A 130 -10.33 5.61 10.77
C LYS A 130 -11.25 6.70 10.24
N LYS A 131 -10.70 7.88 9.95
CA LYS A 131 -11.46 9.00 9.37
C LYS A 131 -11.99 8.64 7.99
N LEU A 132 -11.16 8.08 7.11
CA LEU A 132 -11.56 7.63 5.78
C LEU A 132 -12.66 6.57 5.86
N LEU A 133 -12.48 5.51 6.65
CA LEU A 133 -13.48 4.46 6.86
C LEU A 133 -14.82 5.02 7.31
N SER A 134 -14.83 6.03 8.19
CA SER A 134 -16.07 6.66 8.64
C SER A 134 -16.83 7.40 7.53
N ALA A 135 -16.15 7.86 6.48
CA ALA A 135 -16.71 8.57 5.34
C ALA A 135 -17.20 7.63 4.22
N LEU A 136 -16.93 6.32 4.33
CA LEU A 136 -17.25 5.32 3.33
C LEU A 136 -18.34 4.35 3.81
N GLU A 137 -19.07 3.78 2.85
CA GLU A 137 -19.99 2.65 3.04
C GLU A 137 -20.12 1.85 1.73
N TRP A 138 -20.39 0.55 1.82
CA TRP A 138 -20.67 -0.23 0.62
C TRP A 138 -21.94 0.28 -0.07
N ARG A 139 -21.82 0.48 -1.39
CA ARG A 139 -22.93 0.90 -2.26
C ARG A 139 -22.83 0.16 -3.59
N GLU A 140 -23.98 -0.29 -4.07
CA GLU A 140 -24.10 -0.82 -5.42
C GLU A 140 -23.69 0.24 -6.45
N PRO A 141 -22.94 -0.13 -7.49
CA PRO A 141 -22.46 0.80 -8.50
C PRO A 141 -23.61 1.41 -9.29
N MET A 142 -23.44 2.67 -9.70
CA MET A 142 -24.30 3.28 -10.72
C MET A 142 -24.16 2.53 -12.04
N ARG A 143 -25.17 2.63 -12.91
CA ARG A 143 -25.11 2.08 -14.26
C ARG A 143 -24.13 2.89 -15.11
N LEU A 144 -23.35 2.20 -15.93
CA LEU A 144 -22.47 2.80 -16.92
C LEU A 144 -23.27 3.24 -18.15
N CYS A 145 -24.24 2.43 -18.58
CA CYS A 145 -25.15 2.80 -19.64
C CYS A 145 -26.26 3.70 -19.08
N THR A 146 -26.21 4.99 -19.41
CA THR A 146 -27.21 6.00 -19.00
C THR A 146 -28.14 6.46 -20.14
N SER A 147 -27.93 5.92 -21.35
CA SER A 147 -28.79 6.19 -22.51
C SER A 147 -30.05 5.33 -22.50
N ASP A 148 -30.96 5.55 -23.45
CA ASP A 148 -32.19 4.77 -23.63
C ASP A 148 -31.95 3.25 -23.69
N GLY A 149 -30.75 2.82 -24.10
CA GLY A 149 -30.34 1.43 -24.15
C GLY A 149 -30.23 0.75 -22.78
N GLN A 150 -30.28 1.48 -21.66
CA GLN A 150 -30.20 0.93 -20.31
C GLN A 150 -31.43 0.10 -19.92
N ASP A 151 -32.59 0.40 -20.50
CA ASP A 151 -33.88 -0.21 -20.15
C ASP A 151 -34.31 -1.28 -21.17
N TRP A 152 -33.51 -1.48 -22.21
CA TRP A 152 -33.77 -2.52 -23.21
C TRP A 152 -33.54 -3.89 -22.60
N ALA A 153 -34.30 -4.89 -23.04
CA ALA A 153 -34.02 -6.28 -22.68
C ALA A 153 -32.63 -6.67 -23.17
N TYR A 154 -31.77 -7.12 -22.26
CA TYR A 154 -30.44 -7.59 -22.64
C TYR A 154 -30.55 -8.88 -23.45
N GLN A 155 -29.83 -8.95 -24.57
CA GLN A 155 -29.95 -10.04 -25.55
C GLN A 155 -28.73 -10.96 -25.46
N GLY A 156 -28.96 -12.26 -25.68
CA GLY A 156 -27.87 -13.25 -25.75
C GLY A 156 -27.36 -13.76 -24.40
N THR A 157 -28.05 -13.47 -23.29
CA THR A 157 -27.61 -13.87 -21.93
C THR A 157 -27.41 -15.37 -21.82
N SER A 158 -28.36 -16.17 -22.33
CA SER A 158 -28.31 -17.63 -22.18
C SER A 158 -27.17 -18.24 -22.97
N GLU A 159 -26.98 -17.79 -24.21
CA GLU A 159 -25.92 -18.26 -25.11
C GLU A 159 -24.55 -17.86 -24.56
N LEU A 160 -24.39 -16.61 -24.14
CA LEU A 160 -23.12 -16.12 -23.62
C LEU A 160 -22.79 -16.76 -22.26
N ALA A 161 -23.77 -16.93 -21.37
CA ALA A 161 -23.56 -17.61 -20.10
C ALA A 161 -23.10 -19.07 -20.30
N ALA A 162 -23.63 -19.77 -21.31
CA ALA A 162 -23.19 -21.12 -21.65
C ALA A 162 -21.73 -21.17 -22.09
N GLU A 163 -21.28 -20.20 -22.90
CA GLU A 163 -19.88 -20.07 -23.31
C GLU A 163 -18.95 -19.69 -22.14
N LEU A 164 -19.44 -18.90 -21.18
CA LEU A 164 -18.67 -18.46 -20.01
C LEU A 164 -18.61 -19.51 -18.88
N ALA A 165 -19.54 -20.46 -18.84
CA ALA A 165 -19.65 -21.42 -17.74
C ALA A 165 -18.36 -22.24 -17.53
N GLN A 166 -17.80 -22.81 -18.60
CA GLN A 166 -16.62 -23.66 -18.47
C GLN A 166 -15.32 -22.89 -18.16
N PRO A 167 -15.04 -21.74 -18.81
CA PRO A 167 -13.96 -20.85 -18.38
C PRO A 167 -14.07 -20.42 -16.92
N LEU A 168 -15.27 -20.02 -16.47
CA LEU A 168 -15.50 -19.61 -15.09
C LEU A 168 -15.18 -20.72 -14.08
N VAL A 169 -15.62 -21.96 -14.35
CA VAL A 169 -15.27 -23.13 -13.54
C VAL A 169 -13.76 -23.39 -13.53
N THR A 170 -13.09 -23.17 -14.65
CA THR A 170 -11.63 -23.37 -14.76
C THR A 170 -10.89 -22.38 -13.87
N HIS A 171 -11.26 -21.10 -13.91
CA HIS A 171 -10.70 -20.06 -13.03
C HIS A 171 -11.01 -20.32 -11.56
N TYR A 172 -12.23 -20.72 -11.25
CA TYR A 172 -12.63 -21.08 -9.88
C TYR A 172 -11.78 -22.21 -9.30
N LYS A 173 -11.58 -23.30 -10.06
CA LYS A 173 -10.74 -24.42 -9.63
C LYS A 173 -9.26 -24.05 -9.50
N ALA A 174 -8.76 -23.17 -10.38
CA ALA A 174 -7.39 -22.68 -10.27
C ALA A 174 -7.20 -21.87 -8.98
N TRP A 175 -8.17 -21.04 -8.62
CA TRP A 175 -8.19 -20.32 -7.34
C TRP A 175 -8.25 -21.27 -6.14
N GLU A 176 -9.13 -22.28 -6.13
CA GLU A 176 -9.22 -23.27 -5.04
C GLU A 176 -7.89 -24.01 -4.81
N LEU A 177 -7.13 -24.25 -5.88
CA LEU A 177 -5.83 -24.91 -5.82
C LEU A 177 -4.67 -23.96 -5.49
N GLY A 178 -4.93 -22.66 -5.35
CA GLY A 178 -3.92 -21.64 -5.06
C GLY A 178 -2.99 -21.35 -6.24
N TYR A 179 -3.47 -21.49 -7.48
CA TYR A 179 -2.67 -21.23 -8.68
C TYR A 179 -2.74 -19.75 -9.08
N GLU A 180 -1.75 -18.98 -8.66
CA GLU A 180 -1.64 -17.52 -8.85
C GLU A 180 -0.90 -17.11 -10.15
N ASP A 181 -0.71 -18.02 -11.11
CA ASP A 181 -0.13 -17.66 -12.40
C ASP A 181 -1.07 -16.74 -13.20
N LYS A 182 -0.50 -15.77 -13.94
CA LYS A 182 -1.23 -14.77 -14.73
C LYS A 182 -2.23 -15.38 -15.72
N GLN A 183 -2.02 -16.62 -16.17
CA GLN A 183 -2.97 -17.32 -17.06
C GLN A 183 -4.30 -17.68 -16.37
N ASN A 184 -4.32 -17.72 -15.04
CA ASN A 184 -5.50 -18.04 -14.25
C ASN A 184 -6.28 -16.80 -13.79
N HIS A 185 -5.79 -15.59 -14.09
CA HIS A 185 -6.51 -14.34 -13.82
C HIS A 185 -7.55 -14.13 -14.92
N ALA A 186 -8.83 -14.06 -14.54
CA ALA A 186 -9.92 -13.90 -15.50
C ALA A 186 -9.99 -12.45 -16.00
N ILE A 187 -9.65 -12.22 -17.28
CA ILE A 187 -9.74 -10.91 -17.92
C ILE A 187 -10.75 -10.97 -19.06
N ASN A 188 -11.82 -10.19 -18.95
CA ASN A 188 -12.85 -10.09 -19.98
C ASN A 188 -12.72 -8.76 -20.74
N LEU A 189 -12.44 -8.84 -22.04
CA LEU A 189 -12.31 -7.66 -22.88
C LEU A 189 -13.57 -7.46 -23.73
N VAL A 190 -14.28 -6.36 -23.49
CA VAL A 190 -15.49 -5.97 -24.25
C VAL A 190 -15.11 -4.94 -25.31
N VAL A 191 -15.10 -5.34 -26.58
CA VAL A 191 -14.70 -4.48 -27.71
C VAL A 191 -15.85 -4.31 -28.70
N GLY A 192 -16.04 -3.09 -29.18
CA GLY A 192 -17.08 -2.77 -30.15
C GLY A 192 -17.13 -1.29 -30.52
N GLY A 193 -17.82 -0.97 -31.61
CA GLY A 193 -18.04 0.40 -32.05
C GLY A 193 -18.86 1.24 -31.06
N THR A 194 -19.02 2.53 -31.35
CA THR A 194 -19.91 3.39 -30.56
C THR A 194 -21.35 2.88 -30.63
N GLY A 195 -22.05 2.86 -29.50
CA GLY A 195 -23.46 2.44 -29.43
C GLY A 195 -23.71 0.94 -29.54
N THR A 196 -22.67 0.09 -29.55
CA THR A 196 -22.85 -1.38 -29.63
C THR A 196 -23.11 -2.05 -28.27
N GLY A 197 -23.45 -1.27 -27.23
CA GLY A 197 -23.81 -1.81 -25.92
C GLY A 197 -22.64 -2.24 -25.02
N LYS A 198 -21.42 -1.69 -25.21
CA LYS A 198 -20.24 -2.02 -24.37
C LYS A 198 -20.48 -1.76 -22.87
N SER A 199 -20.84 -0.52 -22.53
CA SER A 199 -21.15 -0.10 -21.16
C SER A 199 -22.31 -0.92 -20.59
N ARG A 200 -23.33 -1.20 -21.41
CA ARG A 200 -24.45 -2.06 -21.02
C ARG A 200 -24.00 -3.49 -20.73
N MET A 201 -23.08 -4.05 -21.51
CA MET A 201 -22.55 -5.38 -21.24
C MET A 201 -21.75 -5.45 -19.93
N LEU A 202 -21.00 -4.40 -19.59
CA LEU A 202 -20.35 -4.27 -18.29
C LEU A 202 -21.38 -4.17 -17.14
N ASP A 203 -22.49 -3.46 -17.34
CA ASP A 203 -23.58 -3.41 -16.36
C ASP A 203 -24.15 -4.82 -16.07
N GLU A 204 -24.27 -5.67 -17.09
CA GLU A 204 -24.85 -7.01 -17.00
C GLU A 204 -23.85 -8.10 -16.55
N MET A 205 -22.56 -7.77 -16.38
CA MET A 205 -21.49 -8.74 -16.16
C MET A 205 -21.72 -9.64 -14.93
N LYS A 206 -22.15 -9.08 -13.78
CA LYS A 206 -22.48 -9.89 -12.59
C LYS A 206 -23.60 -10.89 -12.89
N GLY A 207 -24.65 -10.46 -13.60
CA GLY A 207 -25.78 -11.32 -13.97
C GLY A 207 -25.35 -12.46 -14.89
N LEU A 208 -24.52 -12.15 -15.89
CA LEU A 208 -23.93 -13.13 -16.80
C LEU A 208 -23.11 -14.19 -16.08
N LEU A 209 -22.25 -13.78 -15.16
CA LEU A 209 -21.40 -14.69 -14.38
C LEU A 209 -22.22 -15.53 -13.38
N CYS A 210 -23.26 -14.95 -12.78
CA CYS A 210 -24.20 -15.71 -11.94
C CYS A 210 -24.94 -16.80 -12.76
N GLU A 211 -25.39 -16.48 -13.97
CA GLU A 211 -26.06 -17.45 -14.84
C GLU A 211 -25.09 -18.54 -15.31
N ALA A 212 -23.85 -18.16 -15.69
CA ALA A 212 -22.79 -19.10 -16.04
C ALA A 212 -22.45 -20.06 -14.88
N ALA A 213 -22.38 -19.53 -13.65
CA ALA A 213 -22.18 -20.34 -12.45
C ALA A 213 -23.34 -21.31 -12.21
N LYS A 214 -24.60 -20.87 -12.37
CA LYS A 214 -25.77 -21.76 -12.24
C LYS A 214 -25.73 -22.93 -13.22
N GLN A 215 -25.29 -22.68 -14.46
CA GLN A 215 -25.14 -23.71 -15.48
C GLN A 215 -24.01 -24.71 -15.16
N SER A 216 -22.99 -24.29 -14.40
CA SER A 216 -21.87 -25.16 -14.00
C SER A 216 -22.24 -26.26 -12.99
N GLN A 217 -23.37 -26.10 -12.30
CA GLN A 217 -23.82 -26.98 -11.20
C GLN A 217 -22.87 -27.05 -9.99
N GLN A 218 -21.94 -26.10 -9.85
CA GLN A 218 -21.04 -25.94 -8.69
C GLN A 218 -21.71 -25.00 -7.66
N GLN A 219 -22.23 -25.54 -6.56
CA GLN A 219 -22.98 -24.74 -5.57
C GLN A 219 -22.12 -23.64 -4.92
N ASP A 220 -20.90 -23.97 -4.52
CA ASP A 220 -19.99 -23.02 -3.87
C ASP A 220 -19.63 -21.85 -4.80
N LEU A 221 -19.46 -22.13 -6.11
CA LEU A 221 -19.25 -21.09 -7.12
C LEU A 221 -20.49 -20.21 -7.31
N VAL A 222 -21.69 -20.79 -7.29
CA VAL A 222 -22.95 -20.03 -7.36
C VAL A 222 -23.06 -19.08 -6.18
N GLU A 223 -22.83 -19.57 -4.95
CA GLU A 223 -22.87 -18.76 -3.74
C GLU A 223 -21.85 -17.61 -3.79
N ARG A 224 -20.63 -17.86 -4.27
CA ARG A 224 -19.63 -16.80 -4.45
C ARG A 224 -20.05 -15.74 -5.48
N MET A 225 -20.60 -16.16 -6.62
CA MET A 225 -21.05 -15.21 -7.66
C MET A 225 -22.24 -14.35 -7.18
N GLU A 226 -23.17 -14.93 -6.42
CA GLU A 226 -24.32 -14.21 -5.88
C GLU A 226 -23.89 -13.14 -4.84
N ASN A 227 -22.90 -13.45 -4.01
CA ASN A 227 -22.34 -12.55 -3.00
C ASN A 227 -21.17 -11.67 -3.51
N THR A 228 -21.02 -11.54 -4.83
CA THR A 228 -19.93 -10.75 -5.42
C THR A 228 -20.13 -9.24 -5.27
N TYR A 229 -19.05 -8.55 -4.92
CA TYR A 229 -18.95 -7.09 -4.92
C TYR A 229 -18.58 -6.57 -6.31
N VAL A 230 -19.35 -5.61 -6.84
CA VAL A 230 -19.10 -5.04 -8.18
C VAL A 230 -18.62 -3.61 -8.06
N PHE A 231 -17.46 -3.33 -8.64
CA PHE A 231 -17.02 -1.97 -8.90
C PHE A 231 -17.22 -1.62 -10.37
N ARG A 232 -17.85 -0.48 -10.65
CA ARG A 232 -17.94 0.06 -12.01
C ARG A 232 -17.20 1.38 -12.08
N VAL A 233 -16.00 1.31 -12.64
CA VAL A 233 -15.10 2.43 -12.84
C VAL A 233 -15.29 2.95 -14.26
N THR A 234 -15.45 4.27 -14.43
CA THR A 234 -15.55 4.89 -15.75
C THR A 234 -14.54 6.02 -15.92
N PHE A 235 -13.91 6.05 -17.10
CA PHE A 235 -13.09 7.16 -17.56
C PHE A 235 -13.87 8.10 -18.50
N GLU A 236 -15.20 7.93 -18.57
CA GLU A 236 -16.14 8.80 -19.26
C GLU A 236 -16.97 9.65 -18.29
N ASP A 237 -17.72 10.59 -18.86
CA ASP A 237 -18.73 11.39 -18.17
C ASP A 237 -18.26 12.05 -16.86
N GLU A 238 -18.93 11.76 -15.75
CA GLU A 238 -18.77 12.42 -14.44
C GLU A 238 -17.37 12.26 -13.84
N THR A 239 -16.65 11.20 -14.21
CA THR A 239 -15.27 10.94 -13.76
C THR A 239 -14.31 10.91 -14.95
N SER A 240 -14.59 11.69 -16.00
CA SER A 240 -13.77 11.70 -17.21
C SER A 240 -12.32 12.14 -16.94
N SER A 241 -11.37 11.44 -17.56
CA SER A 241 -9.97 11.89 -17.59
C SER A 241 -9.72 12.75 -18.82
N THR A 242 -9.11 13.93 -18.67
CA THR A 242 -8.72 14.80 -19.81
C THR A 242 -7.42 14.35 -20.51
N GLY A 243 -7.18 13.03 -20.54
CA GLY A 243 -6.04 12.38 -21.19
C GLY A 243 -4.82 12.12 -20.30
N ASN A 244 -4.72 12.80 -19.15
CA ASN A 244 -3.69 12.58 -18.14
C ASN A 244 -4.24 11.77 -16.96
N LEU A 245 -3.34 11.01 -16.33
CA LEU A 245 -3.60 10.33 -15.06
C LEU A 245 -3.68 11.35 -13.92
N LEU A 246 -4.36 10.97 -12.83
CA LEU A 246 -4.41 11.76 -11.59
C LEU A 246 -3.01 11.99 -11.03
N ASP A 247 -2.21 10.94 -11.02
CA ASP A 247 -0.81 10.96 -10.65
C ASP A 247 0.01 10.24 -11.73
N SER A 248 0.97 10.95 -12.33
CA SER A 248 1.79 10.40 -13.40
C SER A 248 2.82 9.38 -12.92
N ASP A 249 3.02 9.19 -11.62
CA ASP A 249 3.91 8.17 -11.06
C ASP A 249 3.09 6.96 -10.57
N VAL A 250 1.83 7.16 -10.17
CA VAL A 250 0.97 6.11 -9.59
C VAL A 250 -0.33 5.90 -10.39
N PRO A 251 -0.34 5.00 -11.39
CA PRO A 251 -1.53 4.76 -12.23
C PRO A 251 -2.68 4.08 -11.49
N ASP A 252 -2.40 3.39 -10.39
CA ASP A 252 -3.41 2.76 -9.52
C ASP A 252 -4.43 3.75 -8.98
N PHE A 253 -4.03 5.01 -8.75
CA PHE A 253 -4.93 6.04 -8.21
C PHE A 253 -6.10 6.33 -9.14
N ASP A 254 -5.92 6.21 -10.46
CA ASP A 254 -7.01 6.39 -11.41
C ASP A 254 -8.12 5.34 -11.27
N VAL A 255 -7.80 4.13 -10.83
CA VAL A 255 -8.78 3.05 -10.63
C VAL A 255 -9.30 3.08 -9.20
N SER A 256 -8.39 3.04 -8.23
CA SER A 256 -8.70 2.98 -6.79
C SER A 256 -9.49 4.19 -6.30
N TYR A 257 -9.21 5.41 -6.75
CA TYR A 257 -9.97 6.58 -6.31
C TYR A 257 -11.40 6.55 -6.85
N ARG A 258 -11.61 6.02 -8.06
CA ARG A 258 -12.95 5.80 -8.62
C ARG A 258 -13.70 4.69 -7.87
N MET A 259 -13.00 3.66 -7.41
CA MET A 259 -13.58 2.64 -6.51
C MET A 259 -13.96 3.25 -5.16
N LEU A 260 -13.10 4.07 -4.55
CA LEU A 260 -13.43 4.81 -3.31
C LEU A 260 -14.59 5.79 -3.51
N TYR A 261 -14.67 6.42 -4.68
CA TYR A 261 -15.78 7.32 -5.03
C TYR A 261 -17.12 6.58 -5.08
N GLN A 262 -17.14 5.31 -5.52
CA GLN A 262 -18.33 4.47 -5.39
C GLN A 262 -18.71 4.23 -3.92
N LEU A 263 -17.73 4.04 -3.04
CA LEU A 263 -17.94 3.81 -1.60
C LEU A 263 -18.26 5.09 -0.81
N ALA A 264 -18.12 6.28 -1.41
CA ALA A 264 -18.30 7.54 -0.71
C ALA A 264 -19.75 7.75 -0.26
N LYS A 265 -19.95 8.12 1.01
CA LYS A 265 -21.26 8.48 1.56
C LYS A 265 -21.83 9.73 0.87
N ASP A 266 -20.96 10.73 0.70
CA ASP A 266 -21.29 12.00 0.09
C ASP A 266 -20.91 11.98 -1.39
N ARG A 267 -21.90 12.26 -2.26
CA ARG A 267 -21.69 12.43 -3.70
C ARG A 267 -21.30 13.87 -3.99
N GLU A 268 -20.00 14.12 -3.93
CA GLU A 268 -19.40 15.39 -4.34
C GLU A 268 -18.98 15.33 -5.81
N GLU A 269 -18.61 16.47 -6.40
CA GLU A 269 -18.01 16.48 -7.73
C GLU A 269 -16.66 15.74 -7.71
N TRP A 270 -16.33 15.06 -8.81
CA TRP A 270 -15.19 14.14 -8.89
C TRP A 270 -13.87 14.80 -8.50
N MET A 271 -13.53 15.98 -9.03
CA MET A 271 -12.26 16.62 -8.69
C MET A 271 -12.22 17.10 -7.24
N ILE A 272 -13.34 17.59 -6.70
CA ILE A 272 -13.45 17.92 -5.26
C ILE A 272 -13.19 16.68 -4.39
N PHE A 273 -13.72 15.52 -4.79
CA PHE A 273 -13.50 14.26 -4.10
C PHE A 273 -12.02 13.85 -4.12
N VAL A 274 -11.37 13.93 -5.29
CA VAL A 274 -9.94 13.61 -5.46
C VAL A 274 -9.07 14.54 -4.62
N ASP A 275 -9.28 15.85 -4.70
CA ASP A 275 -8.51 16.84 -3.93
C ASP A 275 -8.65 16.58 -2.43
N ARG A 276 -9.86 16.29 -1.96
CA ARG A 276 -10.11 15.94 -0.56
C ARG A 276 -9.37 14.67 -0.15
N LEU A 277 -9.27 13.65 -1.00
CA LEU A 277 -8.51 12.44 -0.68
C LEU A 277 -7.03 12.77 -0.49
N VAL A 278 -6.44 13.53 -1.42
CA VAL A 278 -5.02 13.92 -1.40
C VAL A 278 -4.71 14.82 -0.20
N GLU A 279 -5.56 15.78 0.09
CA GLU A 279 -5.34 16.75 1.18
C GLU A 279 -5.62 16.15 2.57
N SER A 280 -6.65 15.31 2.71
CA SER A 280 -7.07 14.79 4.01
C SER A 280 -6.34 13.52 4.42
N TYR A 281 -5.80 12.76 3.46
CA TYR A 281 -5.18 11.46 3.71
C TYR A 281 -3.79 11.31 3.07
N PRO A 282 -2.88 12.30 3.21
CA PRO A 282 -1.60 12.32 2.49
C PRO A 282 -0.63 11.21 2.90
N SER A 283 -0.84 10.54 4.03
CA SER A 283 0.00 9.42 4.47
C SER A 283 -0.54 8.05 4.03
N LEU A 284 -1.74 7.99 3.46
CA LEU A 284 -2.33 6.74 2.98
C LEU A 284 -2.02 6.53 1.51
N PHE A 285 -1.37 5.40 1.19
CA PHE A 285 -1.22 4.95 -0.19
C PHE A 285 -2.47 4.16 -0.62
N LEU A 286 -3.42 4.86 -1.23
CA LEU A 286 -4.75 4.32 -1.55
C LEU A 286 -4.75 3.57 -2.90
N CYS A 287 -3.97 2.49 -3.02
CA CYS A 287 -4.00 1.62 -4.21
C CYS A 287 -5.21 0.67 -4.21
N ILE A 288 -5.38 -0.15 -5.26
CA ILE A 288 -6.52 -1.07 -5.38
C ILE A 288 -6.57 -2.06 -4.20
N GLU A 289 -5.42 -2.56 -3.75
CA GLU A 289 -5.30 -3.45 -2.59
C GLU A 289 -5.85 -2.79 -1.31
N THR A 290 -5.44 -1.55 -1.03
CA THR A 290 -5.97 -0.77 0.11
C THR A 290 -7.48 -0.59 0.03
N VAL A 291 -8.05 -0.43 -1.17
CA VAL A 291 -9.51 -0.36 -1.34
C VAL A 291 -10.18 -1.70 -1.01
N MET A 292 -9.54 -2.84 -1.30
CA MET A 292 -10.06 -4.16 -0.92
C MET A 292 -10.02 -4.36 0.60
N GLU A 293 -8.96 -3.93 1.27
CA GLU A 293 -8.88 -3.95 2.74
C GLU A 293 -9.95 -3.07 3.39
N ILE A 294 -10.18 -1.87 2.82
CA ILE A 294 -11.27 -0.98 3.23
C ILE A 294 -12.62 -1.68 3.06
N LEU A 295 -12.86 -2.30 1.90
CA LEU A 295 -14.11 -3.01 1.63
C LEU A 295 -14.32 -4.18 2.60
N ALA A 296 -13.28 -5.00 2.83
CA ALA A 296 -13.31 -6.10 3.79
C ALA A 296 -13.69 -5.60 5.19
N THR A 297 -13.12 -4.46 5.60
CA THR A 297 -13.41 -3.82 6.90
C THR A 297 -14.86 -3.33 6.97
N LEU A 298 -15.36 -2.65 5.93
CA LEU A 298 -16.72 -2.13 5.87
C LEU A 298 -17.76 -3.26 5.94
N GLU A 299 -17.51 -4.34 5.20
CA GLU A 299 -18.41 -5.49 5.07
C GLU A 299 -18.17 -6.58 6.12
N LYS A 300 -17.20 -6.37 7.03
CA LYS A 300 -16.83 -7.28 8.12
C LYS A 300 -16.45 -8.68 7.59
N VAL A 301 -15.69 -8.71 6.52
CA VAL A 301 -15.12 -9.95 5.97
C VAL A 301 -13.77 -10.20 6.64
N ASP A 302 -13.66 -11.30 7.39
CA ASP A 302 -12.46 -11.63 8.16
C ASP A 302 -11.25 -11.98 7.26
N ASN A 303 -11.52 -12.58 6.10
CA ASN A 303 -10.48 -13.02 5.17
C ASN A 303 -10.80 -12.58 3.75
N MET A 304 -9.94 -11.74 3.16
CA MET A 304 -10.12 -11.24 1.79
C MET A 304 -10.22 -12.36 0.74
N LYS A 305 -9.67 -13.56 1.00
CA LYS A 305 -9.82 -14.71 0.10
C LYS A 305 -11.27 -15.16 -0.05
N ASP A 306 -12.13 -14.85 0.91
CA ASP A 306 -13.56 -15.18 0.86
C ASP A 306 -14.36 -14.18 0.02
N MET A 307 -13.76 -13.02 -0.29
CA MET A 307 -14.37 -12.01 -1.14
C MET A 307 -14.27 -12.41 -2.62
N THR A 308 -15.31 -12.07 -3.37
CA THR A 308 -15.29 -12.10 -4.83
C THR A 308 -15.59 -10.69 -5.31
N VAL A 309 -14.75 -10.18 -6.21
CA VAL A 309 -14.85 -8.82 -6.74
C VAL A 309 -14.87 -8.86 -8.25
N ILE A 310 -15.83 -8.16 -8.85
CA ILE A 310 -15.87 -7.88 -10.30
C ILE A 310 -15.54 -6.40 -10.48
N LEU A 311 -14.39 -6.12 -11.09
CA LEU A 311 -14.01 -4.78 -11.50
C LEU A 311 -14.34 -4.58 -12.98
N CYS A 312 -15.37 -3.78 -13.24
CA CYS A 312 -15.72 -3.33 -14.58
C CYS A 312 -15.11 -1.96 -14.85
N VAL A 313 -14.31 -1.85 -15.91
CA VAL A 313 -13.64 -0.60 -16.30
C VAL A 313 -14.14 -0.17 -17.68
N ASP A 314 -14.82 0.97 -17.74
CA ASP A 314 -15.34 1.56 -18.96
C ASP A 314 -14.57 2.82 -19.37
N GLY A 315 -14.66 3.20 -20.63
CA GLY A 315 -14.11 4.47 -21.10
C GLY A 315 -12.61 4.49 -21.35
N LEU A 316 -11.93 3.34 -21.36
CA LEU A 316 -10.47 3.24 -21.54
C LEU A 316 -9.96 3.98 -22.80
N GLN A 317 -10.78 4.08 -23.85
CA GLN A 317 -10.48 4.86 -25.06
C GLN A 317 -10.24 6.36 -24.85
N LYS A 318 -10.62 6.91 -23.69
CA LYS A 318 -10.38 8.31 -23.32
C LYS A 318 -8.97 8.57 -22.81
N LEU A 319 -8.27 7.52 -22.37
CA LEU A 319 -6.91 7.62 -21.91
C LEU A 319 -5.95 7.84 -23.07
N SER A 320 -4.92 8.64 -22.85
CA SER A 320 -3.87 8.84 -23.85
C SER A 320 -3.20 7.52 -24.20
N ASN A 321 -3.03 7.29 -25.50
CA ASN A 321 -2.38 6.11 -26.06
C ASN A 321 -1.46 6.53 -27.20
N ASP A 322 -0.17 6.52 -26.94
CA ASP A 322 0.89 6.79 -27.94
C ASP A 322 1.59 5.50 -28.41
N GLY A 323 1.09 4.32 -28.00
CA GLY A 323 1.67 3.02 -28.30
C GLY A 323 2.88 2.63 -27.44
N THR A 324 3.26 3.45 -26.46
CA THR A 324 4.37 3.15 -25.54
C THR A 324 3.87 2.59 -24.20
N MET A 325 4.77 1.98 -23.44
CA MET A 325 4.48 1.53 -22.07
C MET A 325 4.33 2.68 -21.07
N ALA A 326 4.63 3.91 -21.48
CA ALA A 326 4.49 5.10 -20.64
C ALA A 326 3.11 5.76 -20.76
N CYS A 327 2.30 5.40 -21.76
CA CYS A 327 0.99 6.02 -21.95
C CYS A 327 -0.02 5.66 -20.86
N ALA A 328 -0.99 6.56 -20.65
CA ALA A 328 -2.01 6.40 -19.61
C ALA A 328 -2.80 5.10 -19.77
N LEU A 329 -3.20 4.76 -21.01
CA LEU A 329 -3.94 3.53 -21.28
C LEU A 329 -3.17 2.28 -20.84
N TYR A 330 -1.90 2.17 -21.23
CA TYR A 330 -1.08 1.00 -20.89
C TYR A 330 -0.92 0.87 -19.38
N ARG A 331 -0.68 1.98 -18.69
CA ARG A 331 -0.40 1.97 -17.25
C ARG A 331 -1.63 1.67 -16.41
N VAL A 332 -2.79 2.21 -16.76
CA VAL A 332 -4.06 1.84 -16.12
C VAL A 332 -4.37 0.37 -16.37
N LEU A 333 -4.20 -0.12 -17.59
CA LEU A 333 -4.40 -1.53 -17.90
C LEU A 333 -3.42 -2.42 -17.12
N ALA A 334 -2.17 -2.01 -16.98
CA ALA A 334 -1.18 -2.72 -16.19
C ALA A 334 -1.54 -2.77 -14.69
N ALA A 335 -2.10 -1.68 -14.13
CA ALA A 335 -2.61 -1.66 -12.76
C ALA A 335 -3.80 -2.62 -12.59
N VAL A 336 -4.78 -2.57 -13.50
CA VAL A 336 -5.96 -3.47 -13.49
C VAL A 336 -5.55 -4.94 -13.61
N CYS A 337 -4.54 -5.26 -14.42
CA CYS A 337 -4.04 -6.62 -14.60
C CYS A 337 -3.04 -7.07 -13.52
N GLY A 338 -2.53 -6.12 -12.71
CA GLY A 338 -1.63 -6.37 -11.59
C GLY A 338 -2.36 -6.74 -10.31
N PHE A 339 -3.64 -6.34 -10.22
CA PHE A 339 -4.62 -6.81 -9.27
C PHE A 339 -5.03 -8.26 -9.55
#